data_AF-A0A970FDH0-F1
#
_entry.id   AF-A0A970FDH0-F1
#
_cell.length_a   1.000
_cell.length_b   1.000
_cell.length_c   1.000
_cell.angle_alpha   90.00
_cell.angle_beta   90.00
_cell.angle_gamma   90.00
#
_symmetry.space_group_name_H-M   'P 1'
#
loop_
_entity.id
_entity.type
_entity.pdbx_description
1 polymer ?
#
loop_
_entity_poly.entity_id
_entity_poly.type
_entity_poly.pdbx_seq_one_letter_code
_entity_poly.pdbx_strand_id
1 'polypeptide(L)'
;RNAFEMFSDLAAQIAPGSDGLVFLPYMAGERSPIWDVNAKGVFYGLSYDKTKAHLIRAIMEGCAYALHHNLETAEKAGIKVSVLNAMGGAANSEVWTQIKADVTGKPIQVPASDTATALGAAILAGVGVGIYSSFEQAVKQTIQIKRIHQPDENNHRVYQHYYQLYRELYEQLKDLMLKY
;
A
#
# COMPACT_ATOMS: atom_id res chain seq x y z
N ARG A 1 13.19 -12.96 15.65
CA ARG A 1 12.56 -12.30 14.49
C ARG A 1 11.32 -13.09 14.11
N ASN A 2 10.21 -12.41 13.82
CA ASN A 2 9.00 -13.08 13.33
C ASN A 2 9.07 -13.29 11.80
N ALA A 3 8.13 -14.06 11.25
CA ALA A 3 8.12 -14.38 9.81
C ALA A 3 7.98 -13.13 8.90
N PHE A 4 7.23 -12.11 9.33
CA PHE A 4 7.03 -10.88 8.56
C PHE A 4 8.28 -10.01 8.49
N GLU A 5 9.06 -9.97 9.56
CA GLU A 5 10.38 -9.33 9.57
C GLU A 5 11.33 -10.02 8.59
N MET A 6 11.36 -11.36 8.61
CA MET A 6 12.19 -12.12 7.67
C MET A 6 11.77 -11.91 6.20
N PHE A 7 10.47 -11.80 5.93
CA PHE A 7 9.98 -11.48 4.59
C PHE A 7 10.32 -10.05 4.16
N SER A 8 10.28 -9.10 5.09
CA SER A 8 10.74 -7.73 4.82
C SER A 8 12.23 -7.69 4.50
N ASP A 9 13.06 -8.42 5.26
CA ASP A 9 14.50 -8.53 5.03
C ASP A 9 14.82 -9.16 3.66
N LEU A 10 14.03 -10.15 3.22
CA LEU A 10 14.18 -10.75 1.89
C LEU A 10 13.77 -9.77 0.79
N ALA A 11 12.62 -9.10 0.93
CA ALA A 11 12.15 -8.12 -0.05
C ALA A 11 13.11 -6.93 -0.21
N ALA A 12 13.78 -6.52 0.87
CA ALA A 12 14.77 -5.44 0.85
C ALA A 12 15.98 -5.72 -0.05
N GLN A 13 16.29 -7.00 -0.33
CA GLN A 13 17.41 -7.40 -1.17
C GLN A 13 17.12 -7.30 -2.67
N ILE A 14 15.83 -7.14 -3.04
CA ILE A 14 15.40 -7.04 -4.43
C ILE A 14 15.19 -5.58 -4.81
N ALA A 15 15.68 -5.18 -5.97
CA ALA A 15 15.52 -3.83 -6.50
C ALA A 15 14.05 -3.51 -6.80
N PRO A 16 13.67 -2.22 -6.84
CA PRO A 16 12.34 -1.79 -7.28
C PRO A 16 11.92 -2.43 -8.60
N GLY A 17 10.71 -2.98 -8.64
CA GLY A 17 10.15 -3.62 -9.84
C GLY A 17 10.41 -5.12 -9.95
N SER A 18 11.06 -5.72 -8.94
CA SER A 18 11.22 -7.17 -8.80
C SER A 18 11.78 -7.88 -10.04
N ASP A 19 12.70 -7.21 -10.75
CA ASP A 19 13.32 -7.67 -12.00
C ASP A 19 12.29 -8.13 -13.05
N GLY A 20 11.20 -7.38 -13.18
CA GLY A 20 10.12 -7.65 -14.13
C GLY A 20 9.01 -8.57 -13.63
N LEU A 21 9.07 -9.02 -12.37
CA LEU A 21 8.00 -9.80 -11.76
C LEU A 21 6.88 -8.90 -11.23
N VAL A 22 5.69 -9.03 -11.78
CA VAL A 22 4.50 -8.25 -11.37
C VAL A 22 3.45 -9.15 -10.76
N PHE A 23 2.83 -8.69 -9.68
CA PHE A 23 1.73 -9.40 -9.01
C PHE A 23 0.44 -8.59 -9.08
N LEU A 24 -0.63 -9.20 -9.60
CA LEU A 24 -2.00 -8.72 -9.42
C LEU A 24 -2.54 -9.27 -8.08
N PRO A 25 -2.89 -8.43 -7.09
CA PRO A 25 -3.17 -8.88 -5.72
C PRO A 25 -4.62 -9.35 -5.48
N TYR A 26 -5.39 -9.62 -6.52
CA TYR A 26 -6.84 -9.85 -6.46
C TYR A 26 -7.19 -11.29 -6.02
N MET A 27 -6.62 -11.76 -4.92
CA MET A 27 -6.76 -13.15 -4.44
C MET A 27 -8.20 -13.54 -4.08
N ALA A 28 -9.10 -12.57 -3.89
CA ALA A 28 -10.48 -12.76 -3.48
C ALA A 28 -11.46 -11.91 -4.31
N GLY A 29 -11.14 -11.67 -5.58
CA GLY A 29 -11.74 -10.57 -6.34
C GLY A 29 -11.19 -9.22 -5.86
N GLU A 30 -11.75 -8.14 -6.38
CA GLU A 30 -11.37 -6.79 -6.00
C GLU A 30 -12.58 -5.86 -5.93
N ARG A 31 -12.56 -4.96 -4.93
CA ARG A 31 -13.52 -3.86 -4.83
C ARG A 31 -12.88 -2.65 -5.49
N SER A 32 -12.61 -1.59 -4.74
CA SER A 32 -11.94 -0.42 -5.30
C SER A 32 -10.51 -0.76 -5.72
N PRO A 33 -10.07 -0.36 -6.92
CA PRO A 33 -10.74 0.59 -7.82
C PRO A 33 -11.51 -0.06 -9.00
N ILE A 34 -11.37 -1.36 -9.24
CA ILE A 34 -11.88 -2.02 -10.47
C ILE A 34 -13.28 -2.64 -10.35
N TRP A 35 -13.74 -2.92 -9.14
CA TRP A 35 -15.05 -3.48 -8.80
C TRP A 35 -15.38 -4.77 -9.54
N ASP A 36 -14.45 -5.72 -9.50
CA ASP A 36 -14.54 -6.99 -10.20
C ASP A 36 -14.41 -8.16 -9.20
N VAL A 37 -15.54 -8.80 -8.92
CA VAL A 37 -15.60 -9.96 -8.02
C VAL A 37 -14.93 -11.21 -8.61
N ASN A 38 -14.69 -11.24 -9.93
CA ASN A 38 -14.08 -12.37 -10.61
C ASN A 38 -12.57 -12.18 -10.82
N ALA A 39 -12.03 -11.00 -10.50
CA ALA A 39 -10.60 -10.72 -10.57
C ALA A 39 -9.80 -11.76 -9.77
N LYS A 40 -8.63 -12.15 -10.31
CA LYS A 40 -7.80 -13.22 -9.73
C LYS A 40 -6.39 -12.75 -9.46
N GLY A 41 -5.74 -13.40 -8.49
CA GLY A 41 -4.33 -13.24 -8.25
C GLY A 41 -3.48 -13.78 -9.40
N VAL A 42 -2.47 -13.03 -9.84
CA VAL A 42 -1.61 -13.40 -10.98
C VAL A 42 -0.17 -13.01 -10.69
N PHE A 43 0.76 -13.94 -10.88
CA PHE A 43 2.17 -13.62 -11.05
C PHE A 43 2.52 -13.62 -12.54
N TYR A 44 3.06 -12.51 -13.02
CA TYR A 44 3.58 -12.35 -14.37
C TYR A 44 5.10 -12.13 -14.33
N GLY A 45 5.83 -12.65 -15.32
CA GLY A 45 7.29 -12.46 -15.42
C GLY A 45 8.13 -13.47 -14.62
N LEU A 46 7.59 -14.66 -14.34
CA LEU A 46 8.37 -15.74 -13.72
C LEU A 46 9.38 -16.34 -14.70
N SER A 47 10.62 -16.46 -14.23
CA SER A 47 11.75 -17.06 -14.94
C SER A 47 12.71 -17.71 -13.93
N TYR A 48 13.66 -18.53 -14.38
CA TYR A 48 14.52 -19.35 -13.49
C TYR A 48 15.45 -18.54 -12.55
N ASP A 49 15.68 -17.26 -12.85
CA ASP A 49 16.45 -16.32 -12.03
C ASP A 49 15.63 -15.73 -10.86
N LYS A 50 14.29 -15.92 -10.83
CA LYS A 50 13.44 -15.40 -9.78
C LYS A 50 13.49 -16.28 -8.53
N THR A 51 13.65 -15.63 -7.38
CA THR A 51 13.75 -16.29 -6.07
C THR A 51 12.52 -16.02 -5.20
N LYS A 52 12.44 -16.68 -4.04
CA LYS A 52 11.43 -16.37 -3.02
C LYS A 52 11.41 -14.89 -2.64
N ALA A 53 12.56 -14.22 -2.63
CA ALA A 53 12.65 -12.80 -2.33
C ALA A 53 11.92 -11.94 -3.38
N HIS A 54 12.01 -12.32 -4.67
CA HIS A 54 11.29 -11.64 -5.75
C HIS A 54 9.78 -11.79 -5.60
N LEU A 55 9.29 -13.00 -5.31
CA LEU A 55 7.87 -13.24 -5.09
C LEU A 55 7.33 -12.37 -3.94
N ILE A 56 8.05 -12.29 -2.82
CA ILE A 56 7.67 -11.48 -1.67
C ILE A 56 7.66 -9.98 -2.06
N ARG A 57 8.72 -9.51 -2.72
CA ARG A 57 8.81 -8.11 -3.18
C ARG A 57 7.68 -7.76 -4.15
N ALA A 58 7.41 -8.61 -5.14
CA ALA A 58 6.34 -8.42 -6.11
C ALA A 58 4.95 -8.39 -5.45
N ILE A 59 4.70 -9.18 -4.40
CA ILE A 59 3.46 -9.08 -3.62
C ILE A 59 3.35 -7.70 -2.95
N MET A 60 4.43 -7.25 -2.31
CA MET A 60 4.45 -5.95 -1.65
C MET A 60 4.21 -4.80 -2.64
N GLU A 61 4.86 -4.86 -3.81
CA GLU A 61 4.72 -3.90 -4.90
C GLU A 61 3.32 -3.95 -5.52
N GLY A 62 2.77 -5.14 -5.77
CA GLY A 62 1.41 -5.33 -6.28
C GLY A 62 0.34 -4.65 -5.41
N CYS A 63 0.44 -4.81 -4.08
CA CYS A 63 -0.44 -4.10 -3.16
C CYS A 63 -0.20 -2.58 -3.17
N ALA A 64 1.02 -2.12 -3.39
CA ALA A 64 1.32 -0.69 -3.53
C ALA A 64 0.76 -0.12 -4.84
N TYR A 65 0.80 -0.87 -5.94
CA TYR A 65 0.16 -0.49 -7.21
C TYR A 65 -1.37 -0.40 -7.07
N ALA A 66 -2.00 -1.33 -6.36
CA ALA A 66 -3.43 -1.26 -6.05
C ALA A 66 -3.77 0.01 -5.24
N LEU A 67 -2.93 0.39 -4.27
CA LEU A 67 -3.08 1.65 -3.53
C LEU A 67 -2.92 2.86 -4.48
N HIS A 68 -1.92 2.87 -5.35
CA HIS A 68 -1.72 3.96 -6.30
C HIS A 68 -2.90 4.11 -7.28
N HIS A 69 -3.48 3.01 -7.74
CA HIS A 69 -4.68 3.02 -8.58
C HIS A 69 -5.91 3.58 -7.83
N ASN A 70 -6.04 3.30 -6.53
CA ASN A 70 -7.06 3.95 -5.71
C ASN A 70 -6.84 5.48 -5.63
N LEU A 71 -5.58 5.94 -5.51
CA LEU A 71 -5.27 7.37 -5.48
C LEU A 71 -5.55 8.06 -6.82
N GLU A 72 -5.20 7.44 -7.95
CA GLU A 72 -5.57 7.97 -9.27
C GLU A 72 -7.08 8.07 -9.45
N THR A 73 -7.83 7.08 -8.95
CA THR A 73 -9.30 7.11 -8.99
C THR A 73 -9.85 8.25 -8.14
N ALA A 74 -9.29 8.48 -6.95
CA ALA A 74 -9.66 9.61 -6.09
C ALA A 74 -9.34 10.97 -6.75
N GLU A 75 -8.18 11.08 -7.41
CA GLU A 75 -7.77 12.29 -8.12
C GLU A 75 -8.69 12.61 -9.30
N LYS A 76 -9.12 11.59 -10.06
CA LYS A 76 -10.14 11.73 -11.11
C LYS A 76 -11.48 12.23 -10.57
N ALA A 77 -11.79 11.94 -9.31
CA ALA A 77 -12.96 12.47 -8.60
C ALA A 77 -12.73 13.87 -8.00
N GLY A 78 -11.58 14.50 -8.26
CA GLY A 78 -11.24 15.85 -7.78
C GLY A 78 -10.60 15.89 -6.39
N ILE A 79 -10.28 14.74 -5.79
CA ILE A 79 -9.69 14.66 -4.45
C ILE A 79 -8.16 14.68 -4.56
N LYS A 80 -7.52 15.70 -3.98
CA LYS A 80 -6.06 15.79 -3.91
C LYS A 80 -5.53 15.22 -2.60
N VAL A 81 -4.72 14.17 -2.70
CA VAL A 81 -4.04 13.56 -1.55
C VAL A 81 -2.58 14.02 -1.50
N SER A 82 -2.18 14.64 -0.38
CA SER A 82 -0.83 15.16 -0.15
C SER A 82 0.03 14.26 0.74
N VAL A 83 -0.58 13.53 1.68
CA VAL A 83 0.11 12.65 2.63
C VAL A 83 -0.78 11.44 2.92
N LEU A 84 -0.14 10.28 3.13
CA LEU A 84 -0.82 9.05 3.53
C LEU A 84 -0.47 8.71 4.99
N ASN A 85 -1.46 8.26 5.76
CA ASN A 85 -1.24 7.72 7.10
C ASN A 85 -1.36 6.19 7.04
N ALA A 86 -0.27 5.47 7.29
CA ALA A 86 -0.24 4.02 7.27
C ALA A 86 -0.43 3.45 8.68
N MET A 87 -1.43 2.57 8.81
CA MET A 87 -1.82 1.89 10.05
C MET A 87 -1.93 0.38 9.83
N GLY A 88 -1.96 -0.38 10.92
CA GLY A 88 -2.13 -1.84 10.91
C GLY A 88 -0.85 -2.62 10.63
N GLY A 89 -0.94 -3.94 10.59
CA GLY A 89 0.25 -4.82 10.57
C GLY A 89 1.23 -4.56 9.41
N ALA A 90 0.73 -4.14 8.24
CA ALA A 90 1.59 -3.79 7.10
C ALA A 90 2.46 -2.54 7.38
N ALA A 91 2.01 -1.63 8.25
CA ALA A 91 2.75 -0.43 8.63
C ALA A 91 3.95 -0.75 9.55
N ASN A 92 4.04 -1.96 10.10
CA ASN A 92 5.21 -2.40 10.87
C ASN A 92 6.44 -2.69 9.98
N SER A 93 6.24 -2.97 8.69
CA SER A 93 7.33 -3.20 7.74
C SER A 93 7.82 -1.87 7.15
N GLU A 94 9.03 -1.45 7.51
CA GLU A 94 9.65 -0.23 6.96
C GLU A 94 9.84 -0.33 5.44
N VAL A 95 10.21 -1.52 4.97
CA VAL A 95 10.37 -1.83 3.55
C VAL A 95 9.06 -1.62 2.81
N TRP A 96 7.96 -2.17 3.32
CA TRP A 96 6.68 -2.08 2.62
C TRP A 96 6.09 -0.68 2.66
N THR A 97 6.25 0.06 3.76
CA THR A 97 5.84 1.47 3.82
C THR A 97 6.70 2.35 2.92
N GLN A 98 8.00 2.07 2.76
CA GLN A 98 8.83 2.77 1.79
C GLN A 98 8.42 2.47 0.34
N ILE A 99 8.17 1.20 0.00
CA ILE A 99 7.66 0.81 -1.33
C ILE A 99 6.37 1.56 -1.67
N LYS A 100 5.43 1.67 -0.71
CA LYS A 100 4.20 2.43 -0.93
C LYS A 100 4.47 3.93 -1.14
N ALA A 101 5.42 4.52 -0.42
CA ALA A 101 5.79 5.92 -0.62
C ALA A 101 6.34 6.12 -2.04
N ASP A 102 7.32 5.30 -2.42
CA ASP A 102 7.97 5.35 -3.74
C ASP A 102 6.98 5.09 -4.88
N VAL A 103 6.11 4.09 -4.76
CA VAL A 103 5.09 3.80 -5.79
C VAL A 103 4.09 4.94 -5.93
N THR A 104 3.60 5.48 -4.82
CA THR A 104 2.56 6.52 -4.86
C THR A 104 3.10 7.92 -5.14
N GLY A 105 4.40 8.15 -4.97
CA GLY A 105 5.01 9.47 -5.03
C GLY A 105 4.53 10.40 -3.90
N LYS A 106 4.02 9.84 -2.79
CA LYS A 106 3.48 10.59 -1.66
C LYS A 106 4.22 10.24 -0.36
N PRO A 107 4.46 11.23 0.53
CA PRO A 107 4.94 10.95 1.87
C PRO A 107 3.98 10.03 2.64
N ILE A 108 4.53 9.07 3.37
CA ILE A 108 3.77 8.17 4.24
C ILE A 108 4.18 8.39 5.69
N GLN A 109 3.22 8.73 6.53
CA GLN A 109 3.37 8.87 7.97
C GLN A 109 2.89 7.59 8.67
N VAL A 110 3.63 7.15 9.67
CA VAL A 110 3.29 6.01 10.53
C VAL A 110 3.15 6.51 11.97
N PRO A 111 1.92 6.64 12.48
CA PRO A 111 1.63 6.93 13.87
C PRO A 111 2.21 5.89 14.84
N ALA A 112 2.43 6.30 16.09
CA ALA A 112 2.99 5.44 17.14
C ALA A 112 2.01 4.39 17.69
N SER A 113 0.70 4.60 17.50
CA SER A 113 -0.35 3.73 18.04
C SER A 113 -0.86 2.75 16.98
N ASP A 114 -0.82 1.46 17.27
CA ASP A 114 -1.44 0.42 16.42
C ASP A 114 -2.96 0.30 16.65
N THR A 115 -3.52 1.01 17.63
CA THR A 115 -4.93 0.91 18.05
C THR A 115 -5.76 2.10 17.59
N ALA A 116 -5.62 2.47 16.30
CA ALA A 116 -6.28 3.63 15.68
C ALA A 116 -7.78 3.72 16.01
N THR A 117 -8.50 2.61 15.90
CA THR A 117 -9.96 2.55 16.11
C THR A 117 -10.34 2.83 17.56
N ALA A 118 -9.64 2.20 18.52
CA ALA A 118 -9.90 2.40 19.94
C ALA A 118 -9.55 3.83 20.37
N LEU A 119 -8.45 4.37 19.83
CA LEU A 119 -8.06 5.76 20.07
C LEU A 119 -9.09 6.74 19.49
N GLY A 120 -9.61 6.49 18.29
CA GLY A 120 -10.65 7.31 17.68
C GLY A 120 -11.94 7.33 18.52
N ALA A 121 -12.37 6.18 19.04
CA ALA A 121 -13.51 6.09 19.95
C ALA A 121 -13.26 6.86 21.27
N ALA A 122 -12.05 6.76 21.84
CA ALA A 122 -11.68 7.51 23.04
C ALA A 122 -11.63 9.03 22.80
N ILE A 123 -11.12 9.47 21.64
CA ILE A 123 -11.13 10.89 21.24
C ILE A 123 -12.58 11.39 21.12
N LEU A 124 -13.46 10.63 20.45
CA LEU A 124 -14.86 10.98 20.28
C LEU A 124 -15.58 11.12 21.63
N ALA A 125 -15.39 10.15 22.52
CA ALA A 125 -15.95 10.21 23.87
C ALA A 125 -15.37 11.39 24.67
N GLY A 126 -14.05 11.61 24.60
CA GLY A 126 -13.37 12.69 25.30
C GLY A 126 -13.85 14.09 24.90
N VAL A 127 -14.12 14.31 23.61
CA VAL A 127 -14.77 15.54 23.14
C VAL A 127 -16.21 15.62 23.66
N GLY A 128 -16.97 14.52 23.58
CA GLY A 128 -18.37 14.47 24.01
C GLY A 128 -18.59 14.76 25.50
N VAL A 129 -17.63 14.38 26.36
CA VAL A 129 -17.68 14.64 27.81
C VAL A 129 -16.91 15.91 28.23
N GLY A 130 -16.38 16.68 27.28
CA GLY A 130 -15.70 17.95 27.54
C GLY A 130 -14.27 17.83 28.07
N ILE A 131 -13.63 16.66 28.02
CA ILE A 131 -12.19 16.50 28.32
C ILE A 131 -11.34 17.25 27.30
N TYR A 132 -11.73 17.20 26.03
CA TYR A 132 -11.11 17.97 24.95
C TYR A 132 -12.09 19.04 24.45
N SER A 133 -11.58 20.24 24.17
CA SER A 133 -12.37 21.36 23.66
C SER A 133 -12.73 21.21 22.18
N SER A 134 -11.97 20.41 21.42
CA SER A 134 -12.26 20.11 20.02
C SER A 134 -11.56 18.82 19.56
N PHE A 135 -11.96 18.29 18.39
CA PHE A 135 -11.30 17.14 17.78
C PHE A 135 -9.84 17.43 17.41
N GLU A 136 -9.55 18.64 16.93
CA GLU A 136 -8.20 19.07 16.55
C GLU A 136 -7.28 19.07 17.78
N GLN A 137 -7.76 19.57 18.93
CA GLN A 137 -7.00 19.53 20.17
C GLN A 137 -6.74 18.08 20.59
N ALA A 138 -7.76 17.24 20.59
CA ALA A 138 -7.66 15.84 20.97
C ALA A 138 -6.66 15.09 20.08
N VAL A 139 -6.75 15.25 18.76
CA VAL A 139 -5.82 14.66 17.79
C VAL A 139 -4.38 15.14 18.04
N LYS A 140 -4.17 16.45 18.22
CA LYS A 140 -2.83 17.01 18.46
C LYS A 140 -2.18 16.48 19.75
N GLN A 141 -2.97 16.19 20.77
CA GLN A 141 -2.48 15.72 22.06
C GLN A 141 -2.28 14.20 22.12
N THR A 142 -2.94 13.44 21.23
CA THR A 142 -2.98 11.97 21.33
C THR A 142 -2.30 11.25 20.18
N ILE A 143 -2.22 11.86 18.99
CA ILE A 143 -1.59 11.25 17.83
C ILE A 143 -0.14 11.74 17.73
N GLN A 144 0.79 10.80 17.87
CA GLN A 144 2.21 11.03 17.65
C GLN A 144 2.66 10.29 16.39
N ILE A 145 3.27 11.00 15.44
CA ILE A 145 3.91 10.39 14.27
C ILE A 145 5.28 9.87 14.68
N LYS A 146 5.54 8.57 14.43
CA LYS A 146 6.79 7.90 14.82
C LYS A 146 7.78 7.78 13.66
N ARG A 147 7.29 7.56 12.45
CA ARG A 147 8.11 7.38 11.25
C ARG A 147 7.48 8.08 10.06
N ILE A 148 8.33 8.66 9.20
CA ILE A 148 7.92 9.29 7.95
C ILE A 148 8.79 8.72 6.84
N HIS A 149 8.16 8.20 5.79
CA HIS A 149 8.82 7.79 4.55
C HIS A 149 8.60 8.86 3.51
N GLN A 150 9.70 9.40 2.98
CA GLN A 150 9.66 10.27 1.81
C GLN A 150 9.82 9.42 0.56
N PRO A 151 9.07 9.70 -0.52
CA PRO A 151 9.26 9.00 -1.78
C PRO A 151 10.66 9.26 -2.34
N ASP A 152 11.31 8.22 -2.83
CA ASP A 152 12.50 8.35 -3.68
C ASP A 152 12.06 8.54 -5.14
N GLU A 153 12.41 9.68 -5.73
CA GLU A 153 12.03 10.04 -7.11
C GLU A 153 12.59 9.08 -8.18
N ASN A 154 13.76 8.49 -7.96
CA ASN A 154 14.32 7.51 -8.90
C ASN A 154 13.52 6.22 -8.84
N ASN A 155 13.21 5.73 -7.64
CA ASN A 155 12.36 4.55 -7.47
C ASN A 155 10.95 4.82 -8.00
N HIS A 156 10.40 6.01 -7.76
CA HIS A 156 9.09 6.39 -8.28
C HIS A 156 9.00 6.26 -9.79
N ARG A 157 10.02 6.73 -10.53
CA ARG A 157 10.08 6.59 -12.00
C ARG A 157 10.10 5.12 -12.44
N VAL A 158 10.87 4.27 -11.75
CA VAL A 158 10.89 2.82 -12.02
C VAL A 158 9.50 2.22 -11.76
N TYR A 159 8.87 2.59 -10.66
CA TYR A 159 7.55 2.11 -10.30
C TYR A 159 6.45 2.58 -11.25
N GLN A 160 6.54 3.79 -11.81
CA GLN A 160 5.60 4.26 -12.83
C GLN A 160 5.61 3.38 -14.08
N HIS A 161 6.79 2.89 -14.49
CA HIS A 161 6.87 1.95 -15.61
C HIS A 161 6.17 0.61 -15.30
N TYR A 162 6.48 -0.01 -14.16
CA TYR A 162 5.86 -1.28 -13.78
C TYR A 162 4.38 -1.15 -13.40
N TYR A 163 3.96 0.02 -12.93
CA TYR A 163 2.56 0.32 -12.69
C TYR A 163 1.74 0.30 -13.99
N GLN A 164 2.28 0.81 -15.09
CA GLN A 164 1.62 0.71 -16.39
C GLN A 164 1.45 -0.76 -16.81
N LEU A 165 2.49 -1.58 -16.66
CA LEU A 165 2.40 -3.02 -16.93
C LEU A 165 1.36 -3.71 -16.02
N TYR A 166 1.33 -3.37 -14.72
CA TYR A 166 0.32 -3.86 -13.78
C TYR A 166 -1.11 -3.57 -14.25
N ARG A 167 -1.35 -2.34 -14.74
CA ARG A 167 -2.66 -1.93 -15.27
C ARG A 167 -3.03 -2.69 -16.53
N GLU A 168 -2.08 -2.82 -17.46
CA GLU A 168 -2.27 -3.55 -18.71
C GLU A 168 -2.57 -5.04 -18.49
N LEU A 169 -1.86 -5.69 -17.56
CA LEU A 169 -2.06 -7.11 -17.24
C LEU A 169 -3.51 -7.40 -16.81
N TYR A 170 -4.10 -6.53 -15.98
CA TYR A 170 -5.51 -6.70 -15.60
C TYR A 170 -6.43 -6.55 -16.82
N GLU A 171 -6.25 -5.51 -17.63
CA GLU A 171 -7.08 -5.25 -18.81
C GLU A 171 -7.03 -6.38 -19.84
N GLN A 172 -5.86 -7.00 -20.03
CA GLN A 172 -5.69 -8.13 -20.95
C GLN A 172 -6.28 -9.44 -20.42
N LEU A 173 -6.39 -9.61 -19.10
CA LEU A 173 -6.82 -10.87 -18.48
C LEU A 173 -8.28 -10.86 -18.00
N LYS A 174 -8.92 -9.70 -17.84
CA LYS A 174 -10.26 -9.58 -17.23
C LYS A 174 -11.33 -10.45 -17.90
N ASP A 175 -11.32 -10.54 -19.24
CA ASP A 175 -12.32 -11.34 -19.97
C ASP A 175 -12.11 -12.85 -19.75
N LEU A 176 -10.86 -13.28 -19.54
CA LEU A 176 -10.55 -14.66 -19.16
C LEU A 176 -10.95 -14.95 -17.71
N MET A 177 -10.79 -13.98 -16.81
CA MET A 177 -11.17 -14.10 -15.40
C MET A 177 -12.69 -14.24 -15.21
N LEU A 178 -13.49 -13.67 -16.12
CA LEU A 178 -14.96 -13.85 -16.13
C LEU A 178 -15.40 -15.23 -16.62
N LYS A 179 -14.58 -15.88 -17.46
CA LYS A 179 -14.94 -17.14 -18.11
C LYS A 179 -14.76 -18.37 -17.21
N TYR A 180 -13.84 -18.32 -16.25
CA TYR A 180 -13.41 -19.44 -15.39
C TYR A 180 -13.36 -19.04 -13.93
#